data_AF-A0A9E4N192-F1
#
_entry.id   AF-A0A9E4N192-F1
#
_cell.length_a   1.000
_cell.length_b   1.000
_cell.length_c   1.000
_cell.angle_alpha   90.00
_cell.angle_beta   90.00
_cell.angle_gamma   90.00
#
_symmetry.space_group_name_H-M   'P 1'
#
loop_
_entity.id
_entity.type
_entity.pdbx_description
1 polymer ?
#
loop_
_entity_poly.entity_id
_entity_poly.type
_entity_poly.pdbx_seq_one_letter_code
_entity_poly.pdbx_strand_id
1 'polypeptide(L)'
;MSDFEKLSEIKSNQKIVVDKPKGELFKIISKLQNDHKIENVFGQVRCNFDPLAYRSEAIDFPRLIEDLKNKYGLAFETPKIIKMAMERDKGIDVKLFHDALESPEGLEFKHGLIQYEQEGDLNELILRRVNLHSQNITIALDGSTDEAEIILQKITADVLDNQGLNSAWSVFKRHIGGMNYLTTTNLDLGTDPLVMFSEQMKSYIHDKVEGQYGNHMANIPMHGVDNYQGDFIFKCSLDSIAFNISIFDKKSGSQDNFEFRLDSSDRRLRGTGYLTITSRLKYEDHMRAINDLIQSLECHNN
;
A
#
# COMPACT_ATOMS: atom_id res chain seq x y z
N MET A 1 -15.28 -10.01 -29.74
CA MET A 1 -14.78 -8.73 -29.19
C MET A 1 -13.33 -8.90 -28.82
N SER A 2 -12.46 -8.09 -29.40
CA SER A 2 -11.02 -8.12 -29.13
C SER A 2 -10.68 -7.35 -27.86
N ASP A 3 -9.57 -7.70 -27.20
CA ASP A 3 -9.06 -6.96 -26.03
C ASP A 3 -8.75 -5.48 -26.35
N PHE A 4 -8.57 -5.17 -27.63
CA PHE A 4 -8.37 -3.80 -28.14
C PHE A 4 -9.67 -2.97 -28.10
N GLU A 5 -10.83 -3.58 -28.38
CA GLU A 5 -12.13 -2.89 -28.31
C GLU A 5 -12.47 -2.53 -26.85
N LYS A 6 -12.12 -3.38 -25.88
CA LYS A 6 -12.25 -3.09 -24.44
C LYS A 6 -11.37 -1.95 -23.96
N LEU A 7 -10.20 -1.74 -24.56
CA LEU A 7 -9.29 -0.64 -24.24
C LEU A 7 -9.66 0.67 -24.96
N SER A 8 -10.37 0.58 -26.08
CA SER A 8 -10.79 1.74 -26.88
C SER A 8 -11.97 2.48 -26.25
N GLU A 9 -12.91 1.75 -25.63
CA GLU A 9 -14.03 2.36 -24.87
C GLU A 9 -13.55 3.16 -23.65
N ILE A 10 -12.34 2.89 -23.14
CA ILE A 10 -11.70 3.59 -22.02
C ILE A 10 -11.20 5.00 -22.44
N LYS A 11 -11.08 5.30 -23.73
CA LYS A 11 -10.46 6.54 -24.22
C LYS A 11 -11.35 7.78 -24.15
N SER A 12 -12.63 7.68 -23.80
CA SER A 12 -13.57 8.83 -23.90
C SER A 12 -14.25 9.28 -22.60
N ASN A 13 -14.06 8.58 -21.49
CA ASN A 13 -14.36 9.06 -20.14
C ASN A 13 -13.62 8.18 -19.13
N GLN A 14 -13.30 8.73 -17.95
CA GLN A 14 -12.51 8.15 -16.85
C GLN A 14 -13.09 6.86 -16.23
N LYS A 15 -13.84 6.05 -16.96
CA LYS A 15 -14.45 4.81 -16.47
C LYS A 15 -13.35 3.79 -16.16
N ILE A 16 -12.92 3.73 -14.90
CA ILE A 16 -12.24 2.56 -14.34
C ILE A 16 -13.36 1.60 -13.95
N VAL A 17 -13.47 0.49 -14.66
CA VAL A 17 -14.34 -0.61 -14.21
C VAL A 17 -13.47 -1.52 -13.37
N VAL A 18 -13.69 -1.49 -12.06
CA VAL A 18 -13.13 -2.49 -11.15
C VAL A 18 -14.15 -3.59 -11.03
N ASP A 19 -13.78 -4.79 -11.47
CA ASP A 19 -14.63 -5.95 -11.29
C ASP A 19 -14.85 -6.16 -9.79
N LYS A 20 -16.12 -6.23 -9.37
CA LYS A 20 -16.43 -6.53 -7.98
C LYS A 20 -15.79 -7.87 -7.59
N PRO A 21 -15.28 -7.98 -6.35
CA PRO A 21 -15.03 -9.29 -5.78
C PRO A 21 -16.32 -10.10 -5.86
N LYS A 22 -16.25 -11.30 -6.43
CA LYS A 22 -17.40 -12.20 -6.62
C LYS A 22 -17.23 -13.43 -5.73
N GLY A 23 -18.35 -14.12 -5.48
CA GLY A 23 -18.35 -15.40 -4.79
C GLY A 23 -17.93 -15.28 -3.32
N GLU A 24 -16.93 -16.05 -2.92
CA GLU A 24 -16.48 -16.16 -1.52
C GLU A 24 -15.89 -14.85 -1.00
N LEU A 25 -15.06 -14.17 -1.79
CA LEU A 25 -14.41 -12.92 -1.38
C LEU A 25 -15.43 -11.82 -1.08
N PHE A 26 -16.52 -11.75 -1.85
CA PHE A 26 -17.63 -10.84 -1.57
C PHE A 26 -18.26 -11.09 -0.19
N LYS A 27 -18.48 -12.36 0.15
CA LYS A 27 -19.04 -12.74 1.45
C LYS A 27 -18.10 -12.39 2.60
N ILE A 28 -16.80 -12.64 2.41
CA ILE A 28 -15.75 -12.28 3.38
C ILE A 28 -15.76 -10.78 3.62
N ILE A 29 -15.64 -9.97 2.56
CA ILE A 29 -15.60 -8.51 2.67
C ILE A 29 -16.88 -7.98 3.33
N SER A 30 -18.05 -8.45 2.92
CA SER A 30 -19.32 -8.03 3.49
C SER A 30 -19.43 -8.37 4.98
N LYS A 31 -18.97 -9.56 5.40
CA LYS A 31 -18.92 -9.94 6.82
C LYS A 31 -17.99 -8.99 7.59
N LEU A 32 -16.77 -8.80 7.11
CA LEU A 32 -15.77 -7.95 7.75
C LEU A 32 -16.22 -6.49 7.86
N GLN A 33 -16.94 -5.96 6.87
CA GLN A 33 -17.50 -4.60 6.90
C GLN A 33 -18.59 -4.46 7.97
N ASN A 34 -19.49 -5.43 8.06
CA ASN A 34 -20.59 -5.40 9.02
C ASN A 34 -20.11 -5.62 10.46
N ASP A 35 -19.24 -6.60 10.66
CA ASP A 35 -18.90 -7.08 12.00
C ASP A 35 -17.67 -6.36 12.58
N HIS A 36 -16.72 -5.96 11.72
CA HIS A 36 -15.40 -5.44 12.11
C HIS A 36 -15.10 -4.06 11.54
N LYS A 37 -16.08 -3.38 10.93
CA LYS A 37 -15.95 -2.02 10.37
C LYS A 37 -14.71 -1.87 9.48
N ILE A 38 -14.40 -2.89 8.67
CA ILE A 38 -13.19 -2.85 7.85
C ILE A 38 -13.26 -1.72 6.83
N GLU A 39 -12.17 -0.97 6.73
CA GLU A 39 -11.99 0.12 5.78
C GLU A 39 -10.66 -0.08 5.08
N ASN A 40 -10.67 -0.04 3.75
CA ASN A 40 -9.45 -0.13 2.97
C ASN A 40 -8.84 1.27 2.81
N VAL A 41 -7.61 1.45 3.27
CA VAL A 41 -7.05 2.79 3.47
C VAL A 41 -6.01 3.12 2.42
N PHE A 42 -5.26 2.12 1.97
CA PHE A 42 -4.15 2.35 1.06
C PHE A 42 -3.78 1.11 0.25
N GLY A 43 -3.60 1.34 -1.05
CA GLY A 43 -3.17 0.34 -2.01
C GLY A 43 -2.00 0.87 -2.81
N GLN A 44 -0.91 0.09 -2.87
CA GLN A 44 0.22 0.39 -3.72
C GLN A 44 0.67 -0.85 -4.50
N VAL A 45 0.98 -0.60 -5.77
CA VAL A 45 1.53 -1.58 -6.69
C VAL A 45 2.80 -1.01 -7.29
N ARG A 46 3.88 -1.80 -7.25
CA ARG A 46 5.11 -1.52 -7.98
C ARG A 46 5.36 -2.63 -8.98
N CYS A 47 5.38 -2.25 -10.25
CA CYS A 47 5.68 -3.12 -11.37
C CYS A 47 7.14 -2.95 -11.76
N ASN A 48 7.94 -4.01 -11.66
CA ASN A 48 9.31 -4.03 -12.15
C ASN A 48 9.35 -4.73 -13.50
N PHE A 49 9.96 -4.09 -14.49
CA PHE A 49 10.02 -4.59 -15.86
C PHE A 49 11.42 -4.44 -16.46
N ASP A 50 11.67 -5.20 -17.52
CA ASP A 50 12.88 -5.10 -18.31
C ASP A 50 13.04 -3.66 -18.86
N PRO A 51 14.20 -3.00 -18.69
CA PRO A 51 14.44 -1.67 -19.27
C PRO A 51 14.16 -1.60 -20.78
N LEU A 52 14.32 -2.70 -21.52
CA LEU A 52 14.02 -2.77 -22.95
C LEU A 52 12.52 -2.66 -23.28
N ALA A 53 11.65 -2.74 -22.27
CA ALA A 53 10.22 -2.51 -22.42
C ALA A 53 9.90 -1.05 -22.77
N TYR A 54 10.83 -0.12 -22.51
CA TYR A 54 10.74 1.28 -22.89
C TYR A 54 11.87 1.73 -23.79
N ARG A 55 11.56 2.71 -24.63
CA ARG A 55 12.53 3.50 -25.39
C ARG A 55 12.61 4.86 -24.73
N SER A 56 13.45 4.99 -23.71
CA SER A 56 13.53 6.21 -22.91
C SER A 56 13.79 7.42 -23.81
N GLU A 57 14.63 7.29 -24.84
CA GLU A 57 15.01 8.34 -25.80
C GLU A 57 13.86 8.81 -26.69
N ALA A 58 12.80 8.01 -26.81
CA ALA A 58 11.62 8.32 -27.61
C ALA A 58 10.50 9.00 -26.78
N ILE A 59 10.69 9.17 -25.47
CA ILE A 59 9.70 9.81 -24.60
C ILE A 59 9.66 11.31 -24.87
N ASP A 60 8.48 11.82 -25.20
CA ASP A 60 8.17 13.23 -25.17
C ASP A 60 7.71 13.60 -23.75
N PHE A 61 8.67 13.98 -22.89
CA PHE A 61 8.39 14.28 -21.48
C PHE A 61 7.42 15.45 -21.27
N PRO A 62 7.55 16.60 -21.96
CA PRO A 62 6.57 17.68 -21.84
C PRO A 62 5.15 17.19 -22.10
N ARG A 63 4.94 16.44 -23.18
CA ARG A 63 3.64 15.88 -23.51
C ARG A 63 3.17 14.84 -22.50
N LEU A 64 4.05 13.93 -22.06
CA LEU A 64 3.71 12.91 -21.06
C LEU A 64 3.27 13.56 -19.74
N ILE A 65 3.98 14.58 -19.28
CA ILE A 65 3.66 15.30 -18.05
C ILE A 65 2.29 15.98 -18.17
N GLU A 66 2.02 16.65 -19.30
CA GLU A 66 0.74 17.30 -19.55
C GLU A 66 -0.41 16.29 -19.67
N ASP A 67 -0.20 15.19 -20.39
CA ASP A 67 -1.18 14.11 -20.54
C ASP A 67 -1.54 13.50 -19.17
N LEU A 68 -0.56 13.18 -18.33
CA LEU A 68 -0.81 12.60 -17.00
C LEU A 68 -1.50 13.60 -16.07
N LYS A 69 -1.13 14.88 -16.14
CA LYS A 69 -1.80 15.96 -15.40
C LYS A 69 -3.27 16.09 -15.81
N ASN A 70 -3.54 16.14 -17.11
CA ASN A 70 -4.89 16.36 -17.62
C ASN A 70 -5.80 15.14 -17.42
N LYS A 71 -5.27 13.92 -17.61
CA LYS A 71 -6.06 12.68 -17.48
C LYS A 71 -6.34 12.29 -16.03
N TYR A 72 -5.35 12.47 -15.14
CA TYR A 72 -5.38 11.93 -13.77
C TYR A 72 -5.35 13.02 -12.68
N GLY A 73 -5.36 14.30 -13.06
CA GLY A 73 -5.27 15.42 -12.11
C GLY A 73 -3.94 15.51 -11.38
N LEU A 74 -2.89 14.86 -11.91
CA LEU A 74 -1.61 14.70 -11.22
C LEU A 74 -0.76 15.98 -11.24
N ALA A 75 -0.16 16.32 -10.10
CA ALA A 75 0.87 17.34 -10.00
C ALA A 75 2.25 16.73 -10.18
N PHE A 76 3.02 17.21 -11.17
CA PHE A 76 4.39 16.77 -11.39
C PHE A 76 5.35 17.44 -10.39
N GLU A 77 6.07 16.62 -9.62
CA GLU A 77 7.09 17.06 -8.70
C GLU A 77 8.43 17.14 -9.42
N THR A 78 8.93 18.36 -9.66
CA THR A 78 10.21 18.52 -10.36
C THR A 78 11.34 17.83 -9.58
N PRO A 79 12.03 16.84 -10.18
CA PRO A 79 13.14 16.11 -9.56
C PRO A 79 14.27 17.04 -9.12
N LYS A 80 15.04 16.65 -8.08
CA LYS A 80 16.11 17.50 -7.55
C LYS A 80 17.16 17.83 -8.61
N ILE A 81 17.51 16.87 -9.46
CA ILE A 81 18.49 17.05 -10.53
C ILE A 81 18.08 18.18 -11.50
N ILE A 82 16.79 18.28 -11.81
CA ILE A 82 16.23 19.35 -12.66
C ILE A 82 16.20 20.67 -11.88
N LYS A 83 15.74 20.68 -10.62
CA LYS A 83 15.74 21.89 -9.76
C LYS A 83 17.14 22.51 -9.67
N MET A 84 18.15 21.69 -9.39
CA MET A 84 19.55 22.14 -9.31
C MET A 84 20.09 22.68 -10.65
N ALA A 85 19.64 22.16 -11.78
CA ALA A 85 20.03 22.65 -13.10
C ALA A 85 19.35 23.99 -13.44
N MET A 86 18.08 24.15 -13.06
CA MET A 86 17.34 25.41 -13.20
C MET A 86 17.97 26.54 -12.39
N GLU A 87 18.41 26.27 -11.15
CA GLU A 87 19.12 27.23 -10.29
C GLU A 87 20.49 27.66 -10.86
N ARG A 88 21.05 26.90 -11.80
CA ARG A 88 22.34 27.17 -12.45
C ARG A 88 22.19 27.87 -13.82
N ASP A 89 21.03 28.47 -14.11
CA ASP A 89 20.70 29.20 -15.34
C ASP A 89 20.88 28.42 -16.67
N LYS A 90 20.88 27.08 -16.62
CA LYS A 90 21.13 26.26 -17.83
C LYS A 90 19.89 25.92 -18.67
N GLY A 91 18.73 26.46 -18.33
CA GLY A 91 17.46 26.02 -18.94
C GLY A 91 17.17 24.54 -18.62
N ILE A 92 15.99 24.06 -19.00
CA ILE A 92 15.62 22.65 -18.84
C ILE A 92 15.91 21.93 -20.17
N ASP A 93 17.04 21.21 -20.22
CA ASP A 93 17.33 20.30 -21.33
C ASP A 93 16.49 19.01 -21.16
N VAL A 94 15.94 18.49 -22.26
CA VAL A 94 15.22 17.21 -22.31
C VAL A 94 16.07 16.08 -21.72
N LYS A 95 17.40 16.14 -21.91
CA LYS A 95 18.35 15.20 -21.30
C LYS A 95 18.20 15.07 -19.79
N LEU A 96 17.89 16.17 -19.08
CA LEU A 96 17.73 16.14 -17.63
C LEU A 96 16.52 15.30 -17.17
N PHE A 97 15.50 15.15 -18.02
CA PHE A 97 14.36 14.27 -17.71
C PHE A 97 14.71 12.79 -17.90
N HIS A 98 15.55 12.45 -18.88
CA HIS A 98 16.09 11.08 -19.00
C HIS A 98 16.99 10.76 -17.80
N ASP A 99 17.89 11.68 -17.44
CA ASP A 99 18.75 11.52 -16.26
C ASP A 99 17.91 11.35 -14.99
N ALA A 100 16.80 12.09 -14.86
CA ALA A 100 15.87 11.94 -13.75
C ALA A 100 15.11 10.60 -13.76
N LEU A 101 14.67 10.12 -14.92
CA LEU A 101 13.97 8.84 -15.10
C LEU A 101 14.87 7.63 -14.72
N GLU A 102 16.17 7.76 -14.95
CA GLU A 102 17.18 6.76 -14.58
C GLU A 102 17.72 6.92 -13.15
N SER A 103 17.46 8.08 -12.54
CA SER A 103 17.87 8.35 -11.16
C SER A 103 17.03 7.56 -10.15
N PRO A 104 17.54 7.31 -8.93
CA PRO A 104 16.77 6.66 -7.88
C PRO A 104 15.46 7.36 -7.50
N GLU A 105 15.32 8.66 -7.79
CA GLU A 105 14.10 9.44 -7.52
C GLU A 105 13.01 9.18 -8.58
N GLY A 106 13.40 8.88 -9.82
CA GLY A 106 12.49 8.78 -10.96
C GLY A 106 11.76 10.09 -11.27
N LEU A 107 10.66 9.98 -12.03
CA LEU A 107 9.70 11.04 -12.27
C LEU A 107 8.50 10.84 -11.35
N GLU A 108 8.29 11.79 -10.44
CA GLU A 108 7.25 11.69 -9.42
C GLU A 108 6.06 12.61 -9.73
N PHE A 109 4.87 12.06 -9.59
CA PHE A 109 3.60 12.77 -9.70
C PHE A 109 2.76 12.49 -8.45
N LYS A 110 2.07 13.49 -7.92
CA LYS A 110 1.30 13.41 -6.67
C LYS A 110 -0.08 14.03 -6.81
N HIS A 111 -0.93 13.76 -5.81
CA HIS A 111 -2.20 14.47 -5.59
C HIS A 111 -3.19 14.38 -6.75
N GLY A 112 -3.25 13.25 -7.43
CA GLY A 112 -4.25 13.02 -8.47
C GLY A 112 -5.61 12.69 -7.86
N LEU A 113 -6.66 12.97 -8.61
CA LEU A 113 -8.03 12.60 -8.30
C LEU A 113 -8.64 11.97 -9.53
N ILE A 114 -9.12 10.72 -9.41
CA ILE A 114 -9.72 9.99 -10.51
C ILE A 114 -11.15 9.65 -10.14
N GLN A 115 -12.09 10.08 -10.97
CA GLN A 115 -13.47 9.64 -10.86
C GLN A 115 -13.64 8.30 -11.56
N TYR A 116 -14.36 7.38 -10.95
CA TYR A 116 -14.73 6.10 -11.55
C TYR A 116 -16.14 5.70 -11.16
N GLU A 117 -16.79 4.92 -12.02
CA GLU A 117 -18.17 4.49 -11.80
C GLU A 117 -18.18 3.04 -11.29
N GLN A 118 -18.76 2.83 -10.11
CA GLN A 118 -18.97 1.51 -9.53
C GLN A 118 -20.47 1.39 -9.19
N GLU A 119 -21.16 0.43 -9.81
CA GLU A 119 -22.61 0.21 -9.65
C GLU A 119 -23.54 1.37 -10.01
N GLY A 120 -23.08 2.28 -10.87
CA GLY A 120 -23.83 3.48 -11.23
C GLY A 120 -23.58 4.67 -10.29
N ASP A 121 -22.82 4.47 -9.22
CA ASP A 121 -22.34 5.53 -8.35
C ASP A 121 -20.98 6.05 -8.83
N LEU A 122 -20.86 7.37 -8.89
CA LEU A 122 -19.61 8.06 -9.17
C LEU A 122 -18.78 8.09 -7.88
N ASN A 123 -17.69 7.34 -7.87
CA ASN A 123 -16.73 7.29 -6.77
C ASN A 123 -15.47 8.06 -7.15
N GLU A 124 -14.74 8.54 -6.16
CA GLU A 124 -13.47 9.25 -6.35
C GLU A 124 -12.33 8.47 -5.70
N LEU A 125 -11.25 8.23 -6.44
CA LEU A 125 -10.00 7.66 -5.96
C LEU A 125 -8.95 8.75 -5.87
N ILE A 126 -8.37 8.89 -4.68
CA ILE A 126 -7.25 9.80 -4.46
C ILE A 126 -5.97 9.06 -4.83
N LEU A 127 -5.35 9.49 -5.93
CA LEU A 127 -4.07 8.98 -6.39
C LEU A 127 -2.94 9.71 -5.66
N ARG A 128 -2.43 9.11 -4.60
CA ARG A 128 -1.36 9.70 -3.78
C ARG A 128 -0.07 9.89 -4.56
N ARG A 129 0.30 8.91 -5.37
CA ARG A 129 1.59 8.88 -6.07
C ARG A 129 1.56 8.05 -7.34
N VAL A 130 2.19 8.60 -8.38
CA VAL A 130 2.70 7.84 -9.54
C VAL A 130 4.19 8.13 -9.63
N ASN A 131 5.00 7.09 -9.66
CA ASN A 131 6.44 7.23 -9.88
C ASN A 131 6.83 6.40 -11.10
N LEU A 132 7.38 7.07 -12.11
CA LEU A 132 7.92 6.45 -13.30
C LEU A 132 9.44 6.37 -13.18
N HIS A 133 10.00 5.19 -13.39
CA HIS A 133 11.43 4.95 -13.46
C HIS A 133 11.71 4.11 -14.71
N SER A 134 12.95 4.15 -15.19
CA SER A 134 13.42 3.35 -16.33
C SER A 134 13.19 1.83 -16.21
N GLN A 135 12.95 1.31 -15.01
CA GLN A 135 12.82 -0.14 -14.74
C GLN A 135 11.61 -0.48 -13.87
N ASN A 136 10.86 0.52 -13.40
CA ASN A 136 9.67 0.25 -12.62
C ASN A 136 8.67 1.40 -12.67
N ILE A 137 7.39 1.08 -12.47
CA ILE A 137 6.33 2.06 -12.22
C ILE A 137 5.68 1.72 -10.89
N THR A 138 5.53 2.74 -10.04
CA THR A 138 4.83 2.61 -8.76
C THR A 138 3.58 3.48 -8.77
N ILE A 139 2.45 2.87 -8.42
CA ILE A 139 1.15 3.52 -8.24
C ILE A 139 0.73 3.34 -6.79
N ALA A 140 0.34 4.43 -6.12
CA ALA A 140 -0.17 4.41 -4.76
C ALA A 140 -1.41 5.30 -4.63
N LEU A 141 -2.44 4.79 -3.97
CA LEU A 141 -3.75 5.45 -3.87
C LEU A 141 -4.48 5.11 -2.57
N ASP A 142 -5.53 5.89 -2.28
CA ASP A 142 -6.50 5.61 -1.22
C ASP A 142 -7.55 4.63 -1.76
N GLY A 143 -7.33 3.35 -1.49
CA GLY A 143 -8.13 2.26 -2.06
C GLY A 143 -7.35 0.94 -2.09
N SER A 144 -7.70 0.06 -3.02
CA SER A 144 -7.16 -1.29 -3.15
C SER A 144 -5.97 -1.40 -4.09
N THR A 145 -5.20 -2.47 -3.95
CA THR A 145 -4.16 -2.81 -4.94
C THR A 145 -4.74 -3.17 -6.30
N ASP A 146 -5.99 -3.61 -6.37
CA ASP A 146 -6.65 -3.97 -7.63
C ASP A 146 -6.95 -2.71 -8.45
N GLU A 147 -7.45 -1.66 -7.79
CA GLU A 147 -7.59 -0.32 -8.37
C GLU A 147 -6.23 0.24 -8.82
N ALA A 148 -5.20 0.07 -7.99
CA ALA A 148 -3.85 0.52 -8.31
C ALA A 148 -3.25 -0.23 -9.52
N GLU A 149 -3.53 -1.54 -9.67
CA GLU A 149 -3.13 -2.32 -10.84
C GLU A 149 -3.81 -1.82 -12.12
N ILE A 150 -5.10 -1.43 -12.06
CA ILE A 150 -5.80 -0.92 -13.23
C ILE A 150 -5.23 0.45 -13.64
N ILE A 151 -4.97 1.33 -12.68
CA ILE A 151 -4.34 2.63 -12.94
C ILE A 151 -2.93 2.44 -13.51
N LEU A 152 -2.15 1.51 -12.97
CA LEU A 152 -0.84 1.12 -13.50
C LEU A 152 -0.93 0.71 -14.97
N GLN A 153 -1.92 -0.10 -15.34
CA GLN A 153 -2.11 -0.54 -16.72
C GLN A 153 -2.41 0.65 -17.65
N LYS A 154 -3.28 1.57 -17.22
CA LYS A 154 -3.64 2.76 -18.01
C LYS A 154 -2.44 3.70 -18.19
N ILE A 155 -1.69 3.98 -17.12
CA ILE A 155 -0.49 4.82 -17.18
C ILE A 155 0.60 4.17 -18.03
N THR A 156 0.78 2.85 -17.92
CA THR A 156 1.73 2.13 -18.77
C THR A 156 1.35 2.27 -20.25
N ALA A 157 0.07 2.14 -20.59
CA ALA A 157 -0.40 2.34 -21.95
C ALA A 157 -0.15 3.77 -22.44
N ASP A 158 -0.39 4.78 -21.59
CA ASP A 158 -0.11 6.18 -21.92
C ASP A 158 1.40 6.45 -22.16
N VAL A 159 2.28 5.84 -21.36
CA VAL A 159 3.74 5.94 -21.54
C VAL A 159 4.18 5.27 -22.85
N LEU A 160 3.60 4.12 -23.19
CA LEU A 160 3.91 3.41 -24.44
C LEU A 160 3.40 4.19 -25.66
N ASP A 161 2.16 4.68 -25.63
CA ASP A 161 1.58 5.52 -26.70
C ASP A 161 2.42 6.80 -26.91
N ASN A 162 2.94 7.41 -25.83
CA ASN A 162 3.83 8.57 -25.90
C ASN A 162 5.14 8.30 -26.68
N GLN A 163 5.66 7.07 -26.59
CA GLN A 163 6.85 6.63 -27.34
C GLN A 163 6.52 6.12 -28.76
N GLY A 164 5.26 6.20 -29.18
CA GLY A 164 4.77 5.65 -30.45
C GLY A 164 4.60 4.12 -30.46
N LEU A 165 4.56 3.49 -29.29
CA LEU A 165 4.37 2.06 -29.12
C LEU A 165 2.92 1.75 -28.73
N ASN A 166 2.09 1.36 -29.70
CA ASN A 166 0.73 0.90 -29.40
C ASN A 166 0.75 -0.59 -29.05
N SER A 167 1.19 -0.94 -27.85
CA SER A 167 1.27 -2.34 -27.39
C SER A 167 0.13 -2.69 -26.42
N ALA A 168 -0.50 -3.85 -26.63
CA ALA A 168 -1.47 -4.38 -25.68
C ALA A 168 -0.80 -4.70 -24.33
N TRP A 169 -1.54 -4.55 -23.23
CA TRP A 169 -1.05 -4.90 -21.89
C TRP A 169 -0.52 -6.34 -21.81
N SER A 170 -1.15 -7.29 -22.50
CA SER A 170 -0.73 -8.70 -22.54
C SER A 170 0.67 -8.89 -23.14
N VAL A 171 1.13 -7.97 -23.99
CA VAL A 171 2.49 -7.96 -24.55
C VAL A 171 3.45 -7.38 -23.53
N PHE A 172 3.15 -6.19 -22.98
CA PHE A 172 3.97 -5.55 -21.94
C PHE A 172 4.16 -6.45 -20.72
N LYS A 173 3.11 -7.18 -20.31
CA LYS A 173 3.13 -8.11 -19.18
C LYS A 173 4.22 -9.18 -19.29
N ARG A 174 4.68 -9.52 -20.50
CA ARG A 174 5.79 -10.48 -20.72
C ARG A 174 7.15 -9.92 -20.32
N HIS A 175 7.28 -8.60 -20.22
CA HIS A 175 8.49 -7.91 -19.78
C HIS A 175 8.50 -7.63 -18.27
N ILE A 176 7.42 -7.95 -17.56
CA ILE A 176 7.33 -7.76 -16.11
C ILE A 176 8.11 -8.87 -15.42
N GLY A 177 9.19 -8.50 -14.74
CA GLY A 177 9.99 -9.42 -13.93
C GLY A 177 9.39 -9.68 -12.55
N GLY A 178 8.56 -8.76 -12.04
CA GLY A 178 7.87 -8.95 -10.77
C GLY A 178 6.93 -7.81 -10.39
N MET A 179 5.94 -8.12 -9.58
CA MET A 179 4.96 -7.17 -9.04
C MET A 179 5.04 -7.20 -7.50
N ASN A 180 5.20 -6.02 -6.90
CA ASN A 180 5.21 -5.85 -5.46
C ASN A 180 3.93 -5.13 -5.02
N TYR A 181 3.31 -5.63 -3.96
CA TYR A 181 2.07 -5.11 -3.41
C TYR A 181 2.30 -4.52 -2.03
N LEU A 182 1.46 -3.57 -1.67
CA LEU A 182 1.31 -3.09 -0.31
C LEU A 182 -0.15 -2.71 -0.11
N THR A 183 -0.85 -3.49 0.72
CA THR A 183 -2.26 -3.29 1.06
C THR A 183 -2.35 -2.93 2.54
N THR A 184 -3.12 -1.89 2.86
CA THR A 184 -3.38 -1.47 4.24
C THR A 184 -4.86 -1.28 4.48
N THR A 185 -5.36 -1.95 5.51
CA THR A 185 -6.75 -1.84 5.97
C THR A 185 -6.77 -1.41 7.44
N ASN A 186 -7.82 -0.71 7.84
CA ASN A 186 -8.17 -0.51 9.22
C ASN A 186 -9.35 -1.41 9.57
N LEU A 187 -9.37 -1.97 10.78
CA LEU A 187 -10.50 -2.74 11.27
C LEU A 187 -10.59 -2.67 12.79
N ASP A 188 -11.75 -3.05 13.31
CA ASP A 188 -12.02 -3.30 14.71
C ASP A 188 -12.10 -4.80 14.96
N LEU A 189 -11.09 -5.39 15.61
CA LEU A 189 -11.11 -6.81 15.99
C LEU A 189 -12.19 -7.12 17.03
N GLY A 190 -12.74 -6.12 17.72
CA GLY A 190 -13.68 -6.30 18.83
C GLY A 190 -13.03 -6.80 20.12
N THR A 191 -11.72 -7.02 20.13
CA THR A 191 -10.96 -7.48 21.30
C THR A 191 -9.53 -6.96 21.30
N ASP A 192 -8.93 -6.86 22.49
CA ASP A 192 -7.54 -6.44 22.66
C ASP A 192 -6.60 -7.45 21.96
N PRO A 193 -5.74 -7.03 21.02
CA PRO A 193 -4.89 -7.96 20.29
C PRO A 193 -3.85 -8.69 21.17
N LEU A 194 -3.65 -8.28 22.43
CA LEU A 194 -2.93 -9.09 23.41
C LEU A 194 -3.56 -10.49 23.61
N VAL A 195 -4.85 -10.67 23.30
CA VAL A 195 -5.49 -12.01 23.36
C VAL A 195 -4.88 -13.01 22.38
N MET A 196 -4.23 -12.53 21.31
CA MET A 196 -3.55 -13.37 20.32
C MET A 196 -2.31 -14.09 20.87
N PHE A 197 -1.77 -13.61 21.99
CA PHE A 197 -0.58 -14.19 22.59
C PHE A 197 -0.89 -15.48 23.35
N SER A 198 0.11 -16.36 23.45
CA SER A 198 -0.04 -17.58 24.24
C SER A 198 -0.25 -17.26 25.72
N GLU A 199 -0.88 -18.16 26.46
CA GLU A 199 -1.11 -18.01 27.90
C GLU A 199 0.20 -17.81 28.68
N GLN A 200 1.31 -18.45 28.26
CA GLN A 200 2.62 -18.24 28.88
C GLN A 200 3.11 -16.80 28.69
N MET A 201 2.88 -16.21 27.51
CA MET A 201 3.27 -14.83 27.24
C MET A 201 2.38 -13.85 28.00
N LYS A 202 1.07 -14.11 28.07
CA LYS A 202 0.13 -13.30 28.85
C LYS A 202 0.49 -13.29 30.34
N SER A 203 0.80 -14.46 30.93
CA SER A 203 1.27 -14.55 32.32
C SER A 203 2.59 -13.80 32.51
N TYR A 204 3.56 -13.94 31.60
CA TYR A 204 4.79 -13.16 31.69
C TYR A 204 4.54 -11.64 31.67
N ILE A 205 3.68 -11.16 30.78
CA ILE A 205 3.31 -9.74 30.71
C ILE A 205 2.69 -9.28 32.04
N HIS A 206 1.71 -10.02 32.55
CA HIS A 206 1.00 -9.65 33.76
C HIS A 206 1.90 -9.70 35.00
N ASP A 207 2.58 -10.83 35.22
CA ASP A 207 3.34 -11.09 36.45
C ASP A 207 4.66 -10.33 36.48
N LYS A 208 5.34 -10.18 35.33
CA LYS A 208 6.67 -9.56 35.24
C LYS A 208 6.61 -8.14 34.73
N VAL A 209 6.00 -7.89 33.58
CA VAL A 209 6.06 -6.57 32.96
C VAL A 209 5.18 -5.58 33.72
N GLU A 210 3.92 -5.91 33.96
CA GLU A 210 2.99 -5.05 34.70
C GLU A 210 3.31 -5.06 36.20
N GLY A 211 3.36 -6.24 36.81
CA GLY A 211 3.51 -6.39 38.26
C GLY A 211 4.88 -5.97 38.81
N GLN A 212 5.97 -6.38 38.15
CA GLN A 212 7.32 -6.15 38.67
C GLN A 212 8.01 -4.94 38.02
N TYR A 213 8.05 -4.88 36.69
CA TYR A 213 8.80 -3.85 35.97
C TYR A 213 8.04 -2.53 35.84
N GLY A 214 6.70 -2.52 35.84
CA GLY A 214 5.89 -1.31 35.71
C GLY A 214 6.27 -0.23 36.73
N ASN A 215 6.41 -0.63 38.00
CA ASN A 215 6.87 0.25 39.08
C ASN A 215 8.27 0.83 38.84
N HIS A 216 9.20 0.02 38.34
CA HIS A 216 10.57 0.46 38.04
C HIS A 216 10.61 1.41 36.84
N MET A 217 9.83 1.13 35.79
CA MET A 217 9.79 1.92 34.57
C MET A 217 9.11 3.28 34.76
N ALA A 218 8.13 3.36 35.67
CA ALA A 218 7.49 4.62 36.02
C ALA A 218 8.38 5.54 36.87
N ASN A 219 9.59 5.10 37.25
CA ASN A 219 10.52 5.84 38.11
C ASN A 219 9.87 6.33 39.41
N ILE A 220 8.87 5.59 39.92
CA ILE A 220 8.21 5.91 41.17
C ILE A 220 9.15 5.48 42.31
N PRO A 221 9.53 6.37 43.24
CA PRO A 221 10.43 6.00 44.33
C PRO A 221 9.77 4.91 45.20
N MET A 222 10.38 3.73 45.24
CA MET A 222 9.93 2.59 46.05
C MET A 222 9.96 2.85 47.57
N HIS A 223 10.51 3.99 47.99
CA HIS A 223 10.66 4.39 49.40
C HIS A 223 9.92 5.69 49.76
N GLY A 224 8.94 6.11 48.94
CA GLY A 224 7.98 7.15 49.33
C GLY A 224 6.90 6.63 50.27
N VAL A 225 6.19 7.53 50.96
CA VAL A 225 5.09 7.26 51.91
C VAL A 225 4.29 6.04 51.48
N ASP A 226 4.17 5.04 52.36
CA ASP A 226 3.71 3.64 52.16
C ASP A 226 2.34 3.44 51.45
N ASN A 227 1.70 4.51 50.97
CA ASN A 227 0.35 4.50 50.41
C ASN A 227 0.26 4.75 48.89
N TYR A 228 1.34 5.09 48.17
CA TYR A 228 1.24 5.45 46.74
C TYR A 228 1.17 4.26 45.77
N GLN A 229 1.60 3.06 46.15
CA GLN A 229 1.59 1.89 45.26
C GLN A 229 0.17 1.41 44.88
N GLY A 230 -0.83 1.72 45.70
CA GLY A 230 -2.23 1.36 45.43
C GLY A 230 -2.95 2.27 44.43
N ASP A 231 -2.40 3.45 44.12
CA ASP A 231 -3.05 4.46 43.29
C ASP A 231 -2.74 4.32 41.79
N PHE A 232 -1.75 3.50 41.42
CA PHE A 232 -1.30 3.34 40.04
C PHE A 232 -1.69 1.98 39.47
N ILE A 233 -2.36 2.01 38.32
CA ILE A 233 -2.67 0.82 37.53
C ILE A 233 -1.64 0.73 36.40
N PHE A 234 -0.78 -0.28 36.45
CA PHE A 234 0.15 -0.61 35.36
C PHE A 234 -0.53 -1.59 34.42
N LYS A 235 -0.69 -1.20 33.17
CA LYS A 235 -1.27 -2.04 32.12
C LYS A 235 -0.42 -1.95 30.87
N CYS A 236 -0.11 -3.10 30.28
CA CYS A 236 0.53 -3.18 28.98
C CYS A 236 -0.51 -3.02 27.88
N SER A 237 -0.10 -2.33 26.82
CA SER A 237 -0.87 -2.23 25.58
C SER A 237 0.04 -2.60 24.42
N LEU A 238 -0.47 -3.39 23.49
CA LEU A 238 0.26 -3.74 22.29
C LEU A 238 0.30 -2.57 21.31
N ASP A 239 1.49 -2.17 20.88
CA ASP A 239 1.66 -1.10 19.87
C ASP A 239 1.70 -1.67 18.46
N SER A 240 2.53 -2.70 18.22
CA SER A 240 2.67 -3.33 16.92
C SER A 240 3.11 -4.80 17.03
N ILE A 241 2.62 -5.63 16.11
CA ILE A 241 3.16 -6.97 15.84
C ILE A 241 3.56 -7.03 14.36
N ALA A 242 4.78 -7.48 14.08
CA ALA A 242 5.26 -7.68 12.71
C ALA A 242 5.78 -9.10 12.52
N PHE A 243 5.30 -9.77 11.47
CA PHE A 243 5.77 -11.06 11.01
C PHE A 243 6.60 -10.86 9.75
N ASN A 244 7.89 -11.18 9.85
CA ASN A 244 8.82 -11.17 8.71
C ASN A 244 8.90 -12.57 8.10
N ILE A 245 8.47 -12.69 6.85
CA ILE A 245 8.46 -13.94 6.09
C ILE A 245 9.59 -13.88 5.06
N SER A 246 10.59 -14.73 5.22
CA SER A 246 11.71 -14.84 4.29
C SER A 246 11.52 -16.01 3.33
N ILE A 247 11.59 -15.74 2.03
CA ILE A 247 11.59 -16.77 0.97
C ILE A 247 13.00 -16.86 0.43
N PHE A 248 13.60 -18.05 0.53
CA PHE A 248 14.94 -18.33 0.04
C PHE A 248 14.89 -19.21 -1.21
N ASP A 249 15.40 -18.70 -2.33
CA ASP A 249 15.60 -19.52 -3.52
C ASP A 249 16.94 -20.25 -3.42
N LYS A 250 16.85 -21.57 -3.20
CA LYS A 250 18.02 -22.45 -3.10
C LYS A 250 18.86 -22.52 -4.36
N LYS A 251 18.33 -22.20 -5.55
CA LYS A 251 19.06 -22.28 -6.83
C LYS A 251 19.82 -20.99 -7.14
N SER A 252 19.20 -19.84 -6.95
CA SER A 252 19.83 -18.54 -7.20
C SER A 252 20.57 -17.98 -5.99
N GLY A 253 20.29 -18.48 -4.78
CA GLY A 253 20.81 -17.94 -3.52
C GLY A 253 20.15 -16.61 -3.12
N SER A 254 19.11 -16.18 -3.85
CA SER A 254 18.38 -14.96 -3.53
C SER A 254 17.43 -15.15 -2.35
N GLN A 255 17.17 -14.05 -1.64
CA GLN A 255 16.23 -14.00 -0.54
C GLN A 255 15.30 -12.80 -0.72
N ASP A 256 14.00 -13.09 -0.70
CA ASP A 256 12.96 -12.08 -0.60
C ASP A 256 12.40 -12.05 0.82
N ASN A 257 12.05 -10.86 1.28
CA ASN A 257 11.46 -10.66 2.60
C ASN A 257 10.12 -9.94 2.46
N PHE A 258 9.10 -10.47 3.12
CA PHE A 258 7.76 -9.92 3.17
C PHE A 258 7.40 -9.63 4.61
N GLU A 259 6.60 -8.59 4.82
CA GLU A 259 6.14 -8.19 6.14
C GLU A 259 4.62 -8.25 6.16
N PHE A 260 4.08 -8.84 7.22
CA PHE A 260 2.68 -8.73 7.62
C PHE A 260 2.66 -8.09 9.00
N ARG A 261 2.01 -6.93 9.12
CA ARG A 261 2.10 -6.08 10.30
C ARG A 261 0.72 -5.66 10.78
N LEU A 262 0.56 -5.62 12.09
CA LEU A 262 -0.61 -5.13 12.79
C LEU A 262 -0.17 -3.99 13.71
N ASP A 263 -0.82 -2.84 13.62
CA ASP A 263 -0.48 -1.63 14.35
C ASP A 263 -1.68 -1.01 15.04
N SER A 264 -1.49 -0.59 16.30
CA SER A 264 -2.40 0.35 16.95
C SER A 264 -1.98 1.77 16.55
N SER A 265 -2.57 2.29 15.47
CA SER A 265 -2.16 3.54 14.82
C SER A 265 -2.34 4.81 15.69
N ASP A 266 -3.24 4.80 16.67
CA ASP A 266 -3.44 5.89 17.64
C ASP A 266 -3.30 5.39 19.08
N ARG A 267 -2.58 6.16 19.92
CA ARG A 267 -2.48 5.92 21.36
C ARG A 267 -3.84 5.83 22.05
N ARG A 268 -4.85 6.54 21.55
CA ARG A 268 -6.23 6.53 22.07
C ARG A 268 -6.96 5.22 21.77
N LEU A 269 -6.51 4.47 20.77
CA LEU A 269 -7.10 3.21 20.29
C LEU A 269 -6.36 1.98 20.83
N ARG A 270 -5.27 2.18 21.58
CA ARG A 270 -4.52 1.08 22.20
C ARG A 270 -5.41 0.29 23.15
N GLY A 271 -5.45 -1.02 22.96
CA GLY A 271 -6.24 -1.95 23.77
C GLY A 271 -7.75 -1.94 23.47
N THR A 272 -8.23 -1.19 22.46
CA THR A 272 -9.65 -1.21 22.06
C THR A 272 -9.96 -2.28 21.03
N GLY A 273 -8.93 -2.87 20.39
CA GLY A 273 -9.09 -3.81 19.28
C GLY A 273 -9.06 -3.17 17.90
N TYR A 274 -9.02 -1.84 17.81
CA TYR A 274 -8.86 -1.15 16.54
C TYR A 274 -7.42 -1.21 16.05
N LEU A 275 -7.22 -1.73 14.85
CA LEU A 275 -5.91 -1.99 14.26
C LEU A 275 -5.85 -1.54 12.81
N THR A 276 -4.64 -1.15 12.42
CA THR A 276 -4.22 -1.03 11.04
C THR A 276 -3.43 -2.28 10.67
N ILE A 277 -3.86 -3.02 9.66
CA ILE A 277 -3.15 -4.18 9.14
C ILE A 277 -2.52 -3.81 7.79
N THR A 278 -1.21 -3.98 7.70
CA THR A 278 -0.44 -3.76 6.47
C THR A 278 0.22 -5.05 6.02
N SER A 279 0.08 -5.41 4.75
CA SER A 279 0.78 -6.57 4.20
C SER A 279 1.29 -6.33 2.78
N ARG A 280 2.30 -7.11 2.38
CA ARG A 280 2.80 -7.14 1.00
C ARG A 280 2.01 -8.08 0.07
N LEU A 281 0.74 -8.30 0.39
CA LEU A 281 -0.18 -9.14 -0.39
C LEU A 281 -1.05 -8.28 -1.30
N LYS A 282 -1.57 -8.89 -2.37
CA LYS A 282 -2.70 -8.33 -3.13
C LYS A 282 -3.92 -8.21 -2.22
N TYR A 283 -4.85 -7.33 -2.59
CA TYR A 283 -6.05 -7.05 -1.84
C TYR A 283 -6.87 -8.30 -1.50
N GLU A 284 -7.12 -9.19 -2.47
CA GLU A 284 -7.85 -10.45 -2.20
C GLU A 284 -7.18 -11.29 -1.10
N ASP A 285 -5.88 -11.58 -1.26
CA ASP A 285 -5.14 -12.41 -0.31
C ASP A 285 -5.01 -11.74 1.06
N HIS A 286 -4.90 -10.40 1.08
CA HIS A 286 -4.92 -9.61 2.30
C HIS A 286 -6.25 -9.77 3.05
N MET A 287 -7.39 -9.65 2.36
CA MET A 287 -8.70 -9.80 2.99
C MET A 287 -8.97 -11.23 3.47
N ARG A 288 -8.48 -12.24 2.75
CA ARG A 288 -8.54 -13.65 3.20
C ARG A 288 -7.72 -13.85 4.47
N ALA A 289 -6.49 -13.36 4.51
CA ALA A 289 -5.63 -13.46 5.69
C ALA A 289 -6.24 -12.78 6.93
N ILE A 290 -6.89 -11.62 6.75
CA ILE A 290 -7.60 -10.93 7.85
C ILE A 290 -8.78 -11.75 8.35
N ASN A 291 -9.58 -12.30 7.44
CA ASN A 291 -10.69 -13.17 7.82
C ASN A 291 -10.22 -14.40 8.60
N ASP A 292 -9.16 -15.05 8.14
CA ASP A 292 -8.61 -16.24 8.80
C ASP A 292 -8.07 -15.90 10.21
N LEU A 293 -7.45 -14.73 10.36
CA LEU A 293 -7.03 -14.20 11.66
C LEU A 293 -8.22 -14.04 12.62
N ILE A 294 -9.28 -13.39 12.16
CA ILE A 294 -10.49 -13.15 12.98
C ILE A 294 -11.16 -14.47 13.36
N GLN A 295 -11.35 -15.39 12.40
CA GLN A 295 -11.95 -16.70 12.67
C GLN A 295 -11.13 -17.49 13.70
N SER A 296 -9.81 -17.40 13.64
CA SER A 296 -8.93 -18.04 14.62
C SER A 296 -9.13 -17.45 16.03
N LEU A 297 -9.41 -16.15 16.15
CA LEU A 297 -9.70 -15.52 17.44
C LEU A 297 -11.09 -15.88 17.97
N GLU A 298 -12.09 -15.91 17.11
CA GLU A 298 -13.46 -16.32 17.46
C GLU A 298 -13.52 -17.77 17.96
N CYS A 299 -12.73 -18.67 17.36
CA CYS A 299 -12.64 -20.06 17.79
C CYS A 299 -11.96 -20.25 19.15
N HIS A 300 -11.06 -19.35 19.56
CA HIS A 300 -10.36 -19.44 20.84
C HIS A 300 -11.13 -18.83 22.01
N ASN A 301 -12.14 -17.99 21.73
CA ASN A 301 -12.98 -17.35 22.74
C ASN A 301 -14.27 -18.12 23.06
N ASN A 302 -14.53 -19.26 22.38
CA ASN A 302 -15.63 -20.19 22.64
C ASN A 302 -15.11 -21.50 23.24
#